data_AF-A0A949HIP9-F1
#
_entry.id   AF-A0A949HIP9-F1
#
_cell.length_a   1.000
_cell.length_b   1.000
_cell.length_c   1.000
_cell.angle_alpha   90.00
_cell.angle_beta   90.00
_cell.angle_gamma   90.00
#
_symmetry.space_group_name_H-M   'P 1'
#
loop_
_entity.id
_entity.type
_entity.pdbx_description
1 polymer ?
#
loop_
_entity_poly.entity_id
_entity_poly.type
_entity_poly.pdbx_seq_one_letter_code
_entity_poly.pdbx_strand_id
1 'polypeptide(L)'
;MVSISVEPISDATGAENLYEERPAMFDHFKPFEKTLGLRWDNDFFYVESNGIPEHPMMTGITAWQQQVPLPQSYTGRNAWRIPLHPKPARKPMSAKSNFFRGAIALAVNGIPIFNPIKNDGKTDTLIAGELDQWGGHCGRADDYHYHIAPIHLEPIVGKGQPIAYALDGYPIYGYQDADDRQALDWMNGHKDQQGNYHYHATKQYPYINGGFYGEVIERDGQVDPQPRAESPRPALPPMRGAKIVGFDQTAPGAYQLTYEIAGRKGFVRYKLAEDGSAAFEFQDPNGKVTKENYQKGSGRRGDGRPPRDAPPPKAPQPRAPQPMPNQQAKTTTGTIQVASNSVDQKGMLIKECTCDGAGHSPSVRWDKLPEGTESIAVSLWHEAPDQVKSYWLVYNIPATSDGIQQNHKPEGTVGLNDKKRNEYDPMCSKGPGTKTYHITVYALSKKLELPAKEVDRKRLLEAIKECTLGQGTLDYRYERSK
;
A
#
# COMPACT_ATOMS: atom_id res chain seq x y z
N MET A 1 35.47 12.53 0.76
CA MET A 1 35.45 11.30 -0.06
C MET A 1 36.00 10.19 0.80
N VAL A 2 35.12 9.41 1.43
CA VAL A 2 35.53 8.16 2.07
C VAL A 2 35.12 7.07 1.10
N SER A 3 36.12 6.47 0.44
CA SER A 3 35.94 5.25 -0.34
C SER A 3 35.57 4.15 0.63
N ILE A 4 34.34 3.66 0.59
CA ILE A 4 33.97 2.43 1.30
C ILE A 4 34.46 1.28 0.41
N SER A 5 35.59 0.68 0.80
CA SER A 5 36.09 -0.55 0.18
C SER A 5 35.08 -1.67 0.39
N VAL A 6 34.86 -2.46 -0.66
CA VAL A 6 34.19 -3.76 -0.57
C VAL A 6 35.19 -4.71 0.12
N GLU A 7 35.18 -4.76 1.45
CA GLU A 7 36.00 -5.73 2.18
C GLU A 7 35.18 -6.99 2.52
N PRO A 8 35.65 -8.18 2.15
CA PRO A 8 35.09 -9.42 2.65
C PRO A 8 35.33 -9.53 4.16
N ILE A 9 34.30 -9.89 4.91
CA ILE A 9 34.40 -10.18 6.34
C ILE A 9 35.25 -11.45 6.49
N SER A 10 36.42 -11.34 7.13
CA SER A 10 37.19 -12.50 7.56
C SER A 10 36.51 -13.14 8.78
N ASP A 11 36.14 -14.42 8.68
CA ASP A 11 35.78 -15.21 9.85
C ASP A 11 37.06 -15.78 10.49
N ALA A 12 37.13 -15.74 11.82
CA ALA A 12 38.31 -16.06 12.62
C ALA A 12 38.62 -17.57 12.71
N THR A 13 38.07 -18.37 11.80
CA THR A 13 38.05 -19.83 11.89
C THR A 13 38.90 -20.54 10.85
N GLY A 14 39.49 -19.83 9.88
CA GLY A 14 40.42 -20.43 8.90
C GLY A 14 39.80 -21.53 8.04
N ALA A 15 38.48 -21.59 7.95
CA ALA A 15 37.80 -22.40 6.94
C ALA A 15 37.85 -21.63 5.60
N GLU A 16 38.21 -22.32 4.52
CA GLU A 16 38.10 -21.77 3.16
C GLU A 16 36.68 -21.25 2.96
N ASN A 17 36.53 -19.93 2.93
CA ASN A 17 35.26 -19.28 2.66
C ASN A 17 34.93 -19.52 1.18
N LEU A 18 34.19 -20.59 0.92
CA LEU A 18 33.41 -20.82 -0.29
C LEU A 18 32.33 -19.73 -0.35
N TYR A 19 32.69 -18.49 -0.69
CA TYR A 19 31.69 -17.50 -1.05
C TYR A 19 31.41 -17.58 -2.54
N GLU A 20 30.20 -18.06 -2.75
CA GLU A 20 29.50 -18.44 -3.97
C GLU A 20 29.45 -17.31 -5.01
N GLU A 21 29.29 -17.72 -6.27
CA GLU A 21 29.28 -16.87 -7.46
C GLU A 21 28.42 -15.61 -7.29
N ARG A 22 28.96 -14.45 -7.68
CA ARG A 22 28.30 -13.13 -7.57
C ARG A 22 26.89 -13.18 -8.19
N PRO A 23 25.82 -12.84 -7.45
CA PRO A 23 24.46 -12.94 -7.98
C PRO A 23 24.21 -11.91 -9.08
N ALA A 24 23.40 -12.27 -10.08
CA ALA A 24 23.03 -11.38 -11.18
C ALA A 24 22.42 -10.05 -10.70
N MET A 25 21.70 -10.07 -9.57
CA MET A 25 21.13 -8.88 -8.93
C MET A 25 22.17 -7.80 -8.65
N PHE A 26 23.43 -8.16 -8.38
CA PHE A 26 24.52 -7.21 -8.12
C PHE A 26 24.66 -6.19 -9.27
N ASP A 27 24.58 -6.63 -10.52
CA ASP A 27 24.81 -5.77 -11.68
C ASP A 27 23.76 -4.66 -11.83
N HIS A 28 22.55 -4.86 -11.28
CA HIS A 28 21.50 -3.85 -11.33
C HIS A 28 21.70 -2.72 -10.29
N PHE A 29 22.37 -3.02 -9.16
CA PHE A 29 22.71 -2.03 -8.13
C PHE A 29 24.07 -1.35 -8.37
N LYS A 30 24.93 -1.98 -9.18
CA LYS A 30 26.27 -1.50 -9.52
C LYS A 30 26.36 -0.03 -9.94
N PRO A 31 25.42 0.55 -10.73
CA PRO A 31 25.48 1.97 -11.08
C PRO A 31 25.49 2.92 -9.88
N PHE A 32 25.03 2.46 -8.70
CA PHE A 32 24.94 3.22 -7.46
C PHE A 32 25.96 2.78 -6.39
N GLU A 33 26.97 1.97 -6.75
CA GLU A 33 27.95 1.41 -5.79
C GLU A 33 28.73 2.47 -4.98
N LYS A 34 28.76 3.73 -5.42
CA LYS A 34 29.40 4.83 -4.68
C LYS A 34 28.61 5.27 -3.44
N THR A 35 27.31 5.04 -3.43
CA THR A 35 26.40 5.42 -2.34
C THR A 35 25.83 4.21 -1.60
N LEU A 36 26.11 3.00 -2.09
CA LEU A 36 25.61 1.74 -1.56
C LEU A 36 26.73 0.84 -1.04
N GLY A 37 26.47 0.15 0.07
CA GLY A 37 27.23 -1.04 0.46
C GLY A 37 26.49 -2.30 -0.01
N LEU A 38 27.14 -3.15 -0.81
CA LEU A 38 26.52 -4.35 -1.37
C LEU A 38 27.22 -5.59 -0.81
N ARG A 39 26.44 -6.54 -0.28
CA ARG A 39 26.94 -7.85 0.19
C ARG A 39 25.87 -8.92 -0.01
N TRP A 40 26.26 -10.19 -0.02
CA TRP A 40 25.33 -11.30 -0.19
C TRP A 40 25.75 -12.52 0.63
N ASP A 41 24.77 -13.38 0.91
CA ASP A 41 24.97 -14.76 1.31
C ASP A 41 24.15 -15.67 0.38
N ASN A 42 24.01 -16.94 0.71
CA ASN A 42 23.31 -17.92 -0.12
C ASN A 42 21.80 -17.63 -0.25
N ASP A 43 21.21 -16.89 0.68
CA ASP A 43 19.76 -16.69 0.74
C ASP A 43 19.36 -15.26 0.36
N PHE A 44 20.19 -14.27 0.68
CA PHE A 44 19.85 -12.85 0.61
C PHE A 44 20.93 -12.00 -0.04
N PHE A 45 20.47 -11.04 -0.84
CA PHE A 45 21.22 -9.86 -1.26
C PHE A 45 20.95 -8.73 -0.28
N TYR A 46 21.99 -8.10 0.25
CA TYR A 46 21.88 -7.00 1.20
C TYR A 46 22.35 -5.69 0.59
N VAL A 47 21.56 -4.65 0.83
CA VAL A 47 21.81 -3.29 0.34
C VAL A 47 21.88 -2.35 1.53
N GLU A 48 23.06 -1.77 1.72
CA GLU A 48 23.33 -0.76 2.72
C GLU A 48 23.24 0.62 2.08
N SER A 49 22.53 1.55 2.70
CA SER A 49 22.37 2.92 2.19
C SER A 49 22.14 3.91 3.32
N ASN A 50 22.33 5.19 3.03
CA ASN A 50 21.94 6.27 3.94
C ASN A 50 20.50 6.78 3.72
N GLY A 51 19.75 6.16 2.79
CA GLY A 51 18.39 6.57 2.46
C GLY A 51 18.25 7.94 1.76
N ILE A 52 19.32 8.52 1.21
CA ILE A 52 19.30 9.81 0.51
C ILE A 52 19.63 9.61 -0.99
N PRO A 53 18.70 9.88 -1.92
CA PRO A 53 18.95 9.74 -3.35
C PRO A 53 19.83 10.86 -3.92
N GLU A 54 20.48 10.57 -5.06
CA GLU A 54 21.23 11.56 -5.86
C GLU A 54 20.32 12.34 -6.86
N HIS A 55 19.13 12.74 -6.42
CA HIS A 55 18.24 13.64 -7.17
C HIS A 55 17.62 14.69 -6.25
N PRO A 56 17.12 15.83 -6.77
CA PRO A 56 16.41 16.81 -5.96
C PRO A 56 15.20 16.18 -5.27
N MET A 57 14.95 16.49 -3.98
CA MET A 57 13.82 15.92 -3.23
C MET A 57 12.79 16.99 -2.86
N MET A 58 11.62 16.56 -2.40
CA MET A 58 10.57 17.35 -1.70
C MET A 58 9.85 18.43 -2.52
N THR A 59 10.50 19.00 -3.53
CA THR A 59 9.94 20.09 -4.33
C THR A 59 8.73 19.61 -5.12
N GLY A 60 7.64 20.37 -5.06
CA GLY A 60 6.37 20.02 -5.70
C GLY A 60 5.31 19.46 -4.75
N ILE A 61 5.68 19.01 -3.55
CA ILE A 61 4.72 18.53 -2.54
C ILE A 61 3.75 19.65 -2.15
N THR A 62 2.45 19.36 -2.15
CA THR A 62 1.36 20.31 -1.83
C THR A 62 0.56 19.93 -0.58
N ALA A 63 0.72 18.70 -0.09
CA ALA A 63 0.17 18.21 1.17
C ALA A 63 1.32 17.80 2.11
N TRP A 64 2.12 18.77 2.54
CA TRP A 64 3.33 18.50 3.30
C TRP A 64 3.04 18.09 4.76
N GLN A 65 3.60 16.95 5.18
CA GLN A 65 3.47 16.41 6.53
C GLN A 65 4.48 16.99 7.56
N GLN A 66 5.16 18.09 7.22
CA GLN A 66 6.19 18.72 8.05
C GLN A 66 7.40 17.83 8.40
N GLN A 67 7.73 16.89 7.51
CA GLN A 67 8.94 16.05 7.58
C GLN A 67 9.97 16.53 6.55
N VAL A 68 11.25 16.30 6.82
CA VAL A 68 12.37 16.66 5.92
C VAL A 68 13.27 15.46 5.69
N PRO A 69 14.07 15.42 4.62
CA PRO A 69 14.98 14.29 4.39
C PRO A 69 16.08 14.26 5.44
N LEU A 70 16.16 13.20 6.25
CA LEU A 70 17.28 12.91 7.13
C LEU A 70 17.90 11.56 6.77
N PRO A 71 19.24 11.45 6.78
CA PRO A 71 19.92 10.20 6.47
C PRO A 71 19.57 9.13 7.51
N GLN A 72 19.34 7.92 7.04
CA GLN A 72 19.01 6.74 7.82
C GLN A 72 20.19 5.78 7.86
N SER A 73 20.35 5.02 8.93
CA SER A 73 21.47 4.06 9.06
C SER A 73 21.04 2.66 8.63
N TYR A 74 20.77 2.46 7.33
CA TYR A 74 20.45 1.13 6.81
C TYR A 74 21.72 0.32 6.56
N THR A 75 22.45 -0.03 7.62
CA THR A 75 23.78 -0.68 7.54
C THR A 75 23.87 -1.91 8.45
N GLY A 76 24.80 -2.82 8.16
CA GLY A 76 25.01 -4.03 8.97
C GLY A 76 23.73 -4.84 9.16
N ARG A 77 23.32 -5.07 10.42
CA ARG A 77 22.08 -5.80 10.76
C ARG A 77 20.80 -5.04 10.40
N ASN A 78 20.89 -3.74 10.14
CA ASN A 78 19.77 -2.89 9.72
C ASN A 78 19.77 -2.64 8.19
N ALA A 79 20.56 -3.38 7.42
CA ALA A 79 20.57 -3.30 5.96
C ALA A 79 19.27 -3.83 5.36
N TRP A 80 18.88 -3.31 4.20
CA TRP A 80 17.83 -3.93 3.40
C TRP A 80 18.28 -5.32 2.96
N ARG A 81 17.34 -6.25 2.86
CA ARG A 81 17.60 -7.61 2.38
C ARG A 81 16.54 -8.03 1.37
N ILE A 82 16.98 -8.64 0.28
CA ILE A 82 16.15 -9.12 -0.82
C ILE A 82 16.46 -10.61 -1.02
N PRO A 83 15.45 -11.51 -1.02
CA PRO A 83 15.69 -12.93 -1.29
C PRO A 83 16.34 -13.16 -2.66
N LEU A 84 17.40 -13.97 -2.72
CA LEU A 84 18.04 -14.40 -3.99
C LEU A 84 17.28 -15.54 -4.66
N HIS A 85 16.48 -16.27 -3.89
CA HIS A 85 15.72 -17.44 -4.34
C HIS A 85 14.23 -17.25 -4.08
N PRO A 86 13.57 -16.32 -4.80
CA PRO A 86 12.17 -16.01 -4.59
C PRO A 86 11.29 -17.22 -4.93
N LYS A 87 10.29 -17.49 -4.08
CA LYS A 87 9.34 -18.59 -4.27
C LYS A 87 7.94 -18.03 -4.48
N PRO A 88 7.18 -18.51 -5.49
CA PRO A 88 5.79 -18.10 -5.66
C PRO A 88 4.97 -18.45 -4.41
N ALA A 89 4.21 -17.48 -3.90
CA ALA A 89 3.32 -17.70 -2.78
C ALA A 89 2.13 -18.57 -3.21
N ARG A 90 1.73 -19.51 -2.36
CA ARG A 90 0.46 -20.25 -2.53
C ARG A 90 -0.76 -19.32 -2.52
N LYS A 91 -0.65 -18.20 -1.79
CA LYS A 91 -1.66 -17.16 -1.67
C LYS A 91 -0.94 -15.80 -1.76
N PRO A 92 -0.81 -15.24 -2.97
CA PRO A 92 -0.27 -13.90 -3.16
C PRO A 92 -1.03 -12.87 -2.31
N MET A 93 -0.32 -11.89 -1.77
CA MET A 93 -0.90 -10.89 -0.87
C MET A 93 -0.96 -9.53 -1.55
N SER A 94 -2.10 -8.83 -1.42
CA SER A 94 -2.31 -7.54 -2.07
C SER A 94 -1.80 -6.38 -1.23
N ALA A 95 -1.07 -5.44 -1.84
CA ALA A 95 -0.73 -4.17 -1.22
C ALA A 95 -1.96 -3.23 -1.12
N LYS A 96 -3.07 -3.52 -1.81
CA LYS A 96 -4.29 -2.72 -1.68
C LYS A 96 -5.00 -2.91 -0.33
N SER A 97 -4.80 -4.07 0.31
CA SER A 97 -5.42 -4.44 1.59
C SER A 97 -4.43 -4.73 2.71
N ASN A 98 -3.14 -4.86 2.39
CA ASN A 98 -2.07 -5.20 3.34
C ASN A 98 -0.87 -4.27 3.11
N PHE A 99 0.15 -4.38 3.97
CA PHE A 99 1.42 -3.65 3.81
C PHE A 99 1.27 -2.12 3.75
N PHE A 100 0.34 -1.55 4.50
CA PHE A 100 0.19 -0.09 4.59
C PHE A 100 1.28 0.60 5.43
N ARG A 101 2.23 -0.17 5.97
CA ARG A 101 3.39 0.30 6.72
C ARG A 101 4.64 -0.32 6.11
N GLY A 102 5.76 0.39 6.20
CA GLY A 102 7.05 -0.06 5.70
C GLY A 102 7.11 -0.14 4.18
N ALA A 103 8.24 -0.62 3.68
CA ALA A 103 8.48 -0.78 2.26
C ALA A 103 7.82 -2.05 1.73
N ILE A 104 7.47 -2.00 0.44
CA ILE A 104 7.06 -3.15 -0.37
C ILE A 104 8.12 -3.54 -1.40
N ALA A 105 9.05 -2.63 -1.69
CA ALA A 105 10.16 -2.85 -2.61
C ALA A 105 11.36 -1.96 -2.24
N LEU A 106 12.51 -2.25 -2.85
CA LEU A 106 13.71 -1.44 -2.78
C LEU A 106 14.13 -1.04 -4.20
N ALA A 107 14.28 0.26 -4.44
CA ALA A 107 14.83 0.76 -5.69
C ALA A 107 16.32 0.43 -5.82
N VAL A 108 16.82 0.31 -7.05
CA VAL A 108 18.25 -0.02 -7.30
C VAL A 108 19.23 1.03 -6.79
N ASN A 109 18.76 2.25 -6.52
CA ASN A 109 19.54 3.30 -5.86
C ASN A 109 19.51 3.21 -4.31
N GLY A 110 18.98 2.13 -3.76
CA GLY A 110 18.92 1.86 -2.32
C GLY A 110 17.86 2.65 -1.55
N ILE A 111 16.92 3.29 -2.24
CA ILE A 111 15.78 3.99 -1.63
C ILE A 111 14.58 3.04 -1.52
N PRO A 112 13.96 2.92 -0.33
CA PRO A 112 12.80 2.06 -0.19
C PRO A 112 11.58 2.63 -0.93
N ILE A 113 10.73 1.72 -1.38
CA ILE A 113 9.46 2.03 -2.04
C ILE A 113 8.34 1.50 -1.16
N PHE A 114 7.51 2.41 -0.70
CA PHE A 114 6.37 2.16 0.16
C PHE A 114 5.10 2.01 -0.67
N ASN A 115 4.08 1.47 -0.04
CA ASN A 115 2.77 1.28 -0.64
C ASN A 115 2.15 2.62 -1.08
N PRO A 116 1.63 2.76 -2.32
CA PRO A 116 0.93 3.97 -2.75
C PRO A 116 -0.24 4.38 -1.85
N ILE A 117 -0.82 3.42 -1.11
CA ILE A 117 -1.83 3.67 -0.09
C ILE A 117 -1.15 3.82 1.28
N LYS A 118 -1.34 4.98 1.92
CA LYS A 118 -0.77 5.24 3.25
C LYS A 118 -1.42 4.39 4.36
N ASN A 119 -0.89 4.52 5.57
CA ASN A 119 -1.26 3.76 6.77
C ASN A 119 -2.75 3.78 7.15
N ASP A 120 -3.58 4.67 6.57
CA ASP A 120 -5.03 4.70 6.79
C ASP A 120 -5.79 3.69 5.90
N GLY A 121 -5.09 3.01 4.98
CA GLY A 121 -5.61 2.00 4.08
C GLY A 121 -6.54 2.54 2.98
N LYS A 122 -6.61 3.86 2.80
CA LYS A 122 -7.62 4.49 1.93
C LYS A 122 -7.08 5.61 1.05
N THR A 123 -6.10 6.36 1.54
CA THR A 123 -5.60 7.55 0.86
C THR A 123 -4.43 7.20 -0.05
N ASP A 124 -4.56 7.53 -1.32
CA ASP A 124 -3.49 7.44 -2.31
C ASP A 124 -2.56 8.65 -2.19
N THR A 125 -1.28 8.40 -1.89
CA THR A 125 -0.26 9.42 -1.60
C THR A 125 0.02 10.33 -2.80
N LEU A 126 -0.03 9.80 -4.03
CA LEU A 126 0.15 10.59 -5.26
C LEU A 126 -1.02 11.55 -5.45
N ILE A 127 -2.25 11.03 -5.36
CA ILE A 127 -3.47 11.83 -5.55
C ILE A 127 -3.63 12.86 -4.43
N ALA A 128 -3.19 12.55 -3.21
CA ALA A 128 -3.19 13.47 -2.08
C ALA A 128 -2.23 14.66 -2.25
N GLY A 129 -1.34 14.63 -3.26
CA GLY A 129 -0.35 15.68 -3.48
C GLY A 129 0.80 15.65 -2.47
N GLU A 130 1.07 14.50 -1.88
CA GLU A 130 2.10 14.29 -0.85
C GLU A 130 3.48 13.96 -1.45
N LEU A 131 3.57 13.70 -2.76
CA LEU A 131 4.81 13.29 -3.45
C LEU A 131 5.50 14.45 -4.17
N ASP A 132 6.83 14.39 -4.20
CA ASP A 132 7.65 15.21 -5.09
C ASP A 132 7.61 14.68 -6.54
N GLN A 133 8.29 15.39 -7.45
CA GLN A 133 8.31 15.03 -8.88
C GLN A 133 8.92 13.65 -9.19
N TRP A 134 9.67 13.06 -8.25
CA TRP A 134 10.28 11.73 -8.41
C TRP A 134 9.43 10.63 -7.79
N GLY A 135 8.29 10.99 -7.19
CA GLY A 135 7.36 10.05 -6.62
C GLY A 135 7.63 9.69 -5.17
N GLY A 136 8.40 10.51 -4.44
CA GLY A 136 8.73 10.24 -3.04
C GLY A 136 8.42 11.38 -2.09
N HIS A 137 8.50 11.09 -0.80
CA HIS A 137 8.41 12.05 0.29
C HIS A 137 9.11 11.53 1.54
N CYS A 138 9.08 12.31 2.63
CA CYS A 138 9.62 11.90 3.92
C CYS A 138 8.53 11.36 4.86
N GLY A 139 8.77 10.19 5.44
CA GLY A 139 7.92 9.56 6.45
C GLY A 139 8.05 10.19 7.84
N ARG A 140 7.34 9.61 8.81
CA ARG A 140 7.33 10.07 10.21
C ARG A 140 8.69 9.97 10.91
N ALA A 141 9.63 9.20 10.35
CA ALA A 141 11.00 9.12 10.82
C ALA A 141 11.95 10.03 10.02
N ASP A 142 11.39 11.03 9.30
CA ASP A 142 12.14 11.90 8.40
C ASP A 142 12.92 11.08 7.32
N ASP A 143 12.44 9.88 7.01
CA ASP A 143 13.02 8.96 6.04
C ASP A 143 12.45 9.20 4.65
N TYR A 144 13.29 9.48 3.66
CA TYR A 144 12.84 9.63 2.27
C TYR A 144 12.54 8.26 1.64
N HIS A 145 11.38 8.13 0.99
CA HIS A 145 10.99 6.92 0.28
C HIS A 145 10.05 7.24 -0.89
N TYR A 146 10.03 6.36 -1.90
CA TYR A 146 9.10 6.46 -3.02
C TYR A 146 7.75 5.81 -2.68
N HIS A 147 6.68 6.25 -3.35
CA HIS A 147 5.36 5.61 -3.34
C HIS A 147 4.90 5.16 -4.73
N ILE A 148 5.65 5.53 -5.78
CA ILE A 148 5.43 5.10 -7.16
C ILE A 148 6.75 4.62 -7.74
N ALA A 149 6.69 3.89 -8.86
CA ALA A 149 7.90 3.37 -9.49
C ALA A 149 8.88 4.50 -9.87
N PRO A 150 10.16 4.42 -9.45
CA PRO A 150 11.18 5.43 -9.76
C PRO A 150 11.70 5.24 -11.19
N ILE A 151 10.85 5.48 -12.19
CA ILE A 151 11.14 5.26 -13.61
C ILE A 151 12.36 6.03 -14.13
N HIS A 152 12.77 7.09 -13.43
CA HIS A 152 13.97 7.86 -13.76
C HIS A 152 15.28 7.08 -13.58
N LEU A 153 15.23 5.92 -12.92
CA LEU A 153 16.38 5.02 -12.79
C LEU A 153 16.59 4.17 -14.05
N GLU A 154 15.57 3.97 -14.88
CA GLU A 154 15.65 3.13 -16.09
C GLU A 154 16.75 3.57 -17.07
N PRO A 155 16.93 4.87 -17.40
CA PRO A 155 18.05 5.31 -18.23
C PRO A 155 19.44 5.06 -17.62
N ILE A 156 19.52 4.86 -16.30
CA ILE A 156 20.78 4.62 -15.57
C ILE A 156 21.14 3.13 -15.58
N VAL A 157 20.17 2.26 -15.29
CA VAL A 157 20.39 0.80 -15.30
C VAL A 157 20.39 0.21 -16.71
N GLY A 158 19.71 0.86 -17.65
CA GLY A 158 19.56 0.40 -19.03
C GLY A 158 18.19 -0.21 -19.31
N LYS A 159 17.78 -0.13 -20.57
CA LYS A 159 16.50 -0.67 -21.06
C LYS A 159 16.40 -2.18 -20.77
N GLY A 160 15.24 -2.61 -20.28
CA GLY A 160 15.01 -4.02 -19.96
C GLY A 160 15.82 -4.52 -18.76
N GLN A 161 16.33 -3.62 -17.92
CA GLN A 161 16.91 -3.94 -16.62
C GLN A 161 15.95 -3.53 -15.49
N PRO A 162 15.94 -4.24 -14.35
CA PRO A 162 15.12 -3.87 -13.19
C PRO A 162 15.49 -2.49 -12.64
N ILE A 163 14.48 -1.69 -12.30
CA ILE A 163 14.64 -0.41 -11.58
C ILE A 163 14.45 -0.57 -10.07
N ALA A 164 13.91 -1.70 -9.64
CA ALA A 164 13.70 -2.03 -8.24
C ALA A 164 13.52 -3.54 -8.08
N TYR A 165 13.48 -3.98 -6.83
CA TYR A 165 13.13 -5.35 -6.44
C TYR A 165 12.06 -5.31 -5.36
N ALA A 166 10.99 -6.07 -5.54
CA ALA A 166 10.02 -6.27 -4.47
C ALA A 166 10.67 -7.06 -3.33
N LEU A 167 10.19 -6.87 -2.09
CA LEU A 167 10.75 -7.56 -0.92
C LEU A 167 10.51 -9.08 -0.91
N ASP A 168 9.75 -9.61 -1.87
CA ASP A 168 9.63 -11.05 -2.14
C ASP A 168 10.75 -11.60 -3.04
N GLY A 169 11.62 -10.74 -3.57
CA GLY A 169 12.79 -11.07 -4.40
C GLY A 169 12.55 -10.97 -5.91
N TYR A 170 11.34 -10.68 -6.37
CA TYR A 170 11.06 -10.54 -7.81
C TYR A 170 11.42 -9.14 -8.32
N PRO A 171 12.00 -9.02 -9.53
CA PRO A 171 12.39 -7.75 -10.11
C PRO A 171 11.17 -6.91 -10.52
N ILE A 172 11.35 -5.60 -10.45
CA ILE A 172 10.39 -4.59 -10.90
C ILE A 172 11.05 -3.79 -12.03
N TYR A 173 10.44 -3.84 -13.21
CA TYR A 173 10.89 -3.12 -14.40
C TYR A 173 10.17 -1.77 -14.54
N GLY A 174 10.65 -0.95 -15.48
CA GLY A 174 9.98 0.24 -15.94
C GLY A 174 8.63 -0.04 -16.59
N TYR A 175 8.12 0.93 -17.36
CA TYR A 175 6.91 0.72 -18.14
C TYR A 175 7.14 -0.36 -19.19
N GLN A 176 6.10 -1.14 -19.50
CA GLN A 176 6.17 -2.07 -20.62
C GLN A 176 6.47 -1.32 -21.93
N ASP A 177 7.45 -1.82 -22.66
CA ASP A 177 7.81 -1.31 -23.98
C ASP A 177 6.85 -1.81 -25.06
N ALA A 178 6.93 -1.22 -26.26
CA ALA A 178 6.07 -1.62 -27.39
C ALA A 178 6.23 -3.10 -27.81
N ASP A 179 7.36 -3.72 -27.46
CA ASP A 179 7.70 -5.12 -27.73
C ASP A 179 7.15 -6.08 -26.66
N ASP A 180 6.86 -5.55 -25.46
CA ASP A 180 6.23 -6.29 -24.37
C ASP A 180 4.77 -5.85 -24.20
N ARG A 181 3.87 -6.58 -24.86
CA ARG A 181 2.42 -6.30 -24.83
C ARG A 181 1.65 -7.29 -23.98
N GLN A 182 2.35 -8.05 -23.13
CA GLN A 182 1.70 -9.04 -22.29
C GLN A 182 0.82 -8.33 -21.28
N ALA A 183 -0.43 -8.79 -21.12
CA ALA A 183 -1.31 -8.22 -20.13
C ALA A 183 -0.73 -8.46 -18.73
N LEU A 184 -0.62 -7.38 -17.95
CA LEU A 184 -0.28 -7.47 -16.55
C LEU A 184 -1.43 -8.07 -15.75
N ASP A 185 -1.10 -8.86 -14.75
CA ASP A 185 -2.04 -9.33 -13.75
C ASP A 185 -2.40 -8.20 -12.76
N TRP A 186 -3.24 -8.51 -11.77
CA TRP A 186 -3.72 -7.54 -10.80
C TRP A 186 -2.62 -6.98 -9.88
N MET A 187 -1.43 -7.59 -9.86
CA MET A 187 -0.25 -7.12 -9.10
C MET A 187 0.68 -6.27 -9.96
N ASN A 188 0.29 -5.89 -11.18
CA ASN A 188 1.13 -5.26 -12.19
C ASN A 188 2.32 -6.13 -12.62
N GLY A 189 2.19 -7.45 -12.63
CA GLY A 189 3.25 -8.33 -13.12
C GLY A 189 2.78 -9.34 -14.16
N HIS A 190 3.73 -10.07 -14.74
CA HIS A 190 3.44 -11.22 -15.59
C HIS A 190 4.62 -12.18 -15.59
N LYS A 191 4.50 -13.29 -16.35
CA LYS A 191 5.62 -14.21 -16.63
C LYS A 191 6.17 -13.98 -18.03
N ASP A 192 7.49 -14.03 -18.18
CA ASP A 192 8.11 -14.10 -19.49
C ASP A 192 7.88 -15.47 -20.17
N GLN A 193 8.42 -15.65 -21.37
CA GLN A 193 8.30 -16.90 -22.12
C GLN A 193 9.00 -18.09 -21.45
N GLN A 194 9.96 -17.82 -20.57
CA GLN A 194 10.70 -18.80 -19.77
C GLN A 194 9.98 -19.11 -18.44
N GLY A 195 8.89 -18.42 -18.14
CA GLY A 195 8.09 -18.59 -16.93
C GLY A 195 8.56 -17.77 -15.73
N ASN A 196 9.53 -16.86 -15.91
CA ASN A 196 10.02 -16.00 -14.84
C ASN A 196 9.05 -14.85 -14.60
N TYR A 197 8.57 -14.74 -13.36
CA TYR A 197 7.67 -13.67 -12.98
C TYR A 197 8.43 -12.37 -12.69
N HIS A 198 7.84 -11.24 -13.05
CA HIS A 198 8.34 -9.91 -12.72
C HIS A 198 7.22 -8.87 -12.73
N TYR A 199 7.45 -7.75 -12.05
CA TYR A 199 6.52 -6.62 -12.01
C TYR A 199 6.92 -5.53 -12.99
N HIS A 200 5.97 -4.66 -13.31
CA HIS A 200 6.18 -3.45 -14.10
C HIS A 200 5.62 -2.22 -13.41
N ALA A 201 6.26 -1.08 -13.68
CA ALA A 201 5.67 0.22 -13.42
C ALA A 201 4.40 0.40 -14.27
N THR A 202 3.43 1.16 -13.76
CA THR A 202 2.23 1.57 -14.52
C THR A 202 1.90 3.04 -14.25
N LYS A 203 1.22 3.69 -15.20
CA LYS A 203 0.84 5.10 -15.05
C LYS A 203 -0.42 5.29 -14.20
N GLN A 204 -1.13 4.20 -13.94
CA GLN A 204 -2.35 4.16 -13.14
C GLN A 204 -2.09 3.34 -11.89
N TYR A 205 -2.89 3.54 -10.85
CA TYR A 205 -2.81 2.73 -9.65
C TYR A 205 -2.78 1.22 -10.01
N PRO A 206 -1.88 0.40 -9.42
CA PRO A 206 -1.03 0.71 -8.26
C PRO A 206 0.33 1.36 -8.54
N TYR A 207 0.61 1.82 -9.77
CA TYR A 207 1.85 2.51 -10.20
C TYR A 207 3.15 1.68 -10.15
N ILE A 208 3.20 0.68 -9.28
CA ILE A 208 4.29 -0.27 -9.05
C ILE A 208 3.68 -1.65 -8.74
N ASN A 209 4.37 -2.54 -8.02
CA ASN A 209 3.83 -3.84 -7.65
C ASN A 209 2.59 -3.70 -6.75
N GLY A 210 1.46 -4.23 -7.21
CA GLY A 210 0.18 -4.19 -6.51
C GLY A 210 0.06 -5.17 -5.33
N GLY A 211 1.13 -5.91 -5.05
CA GLY A 211 1.19 -6.96 -4.03
C GLY A 211 2.50 -7.74 -4.12
N PHE A 212 2.47 -8.94 -3.55
CA PHE A 212 3.56 -9.91 -3.59
C PHE A 212 3.07 -11.21 -4.21
N TYR A 213 3.61 -11.51 -5.39
CA TYR A 213 3.56 -12.80 -6.06
C TYR A 213 4.37 -13.84 -5.28
N GLY A 214 5.49 -13.45 -4.68
CA GLY A 214 6.34 -14.32 -3.88
C GLY A 214 5.97 -14.38 -2.39
N GLU A 215 6.60 -15.31 -1.69
CA GLU A 215 6.45 -15.48 -0.24
C GLU A 215 7.04 -14.29 0.52
N VAL A 216 6.22 -13.63 1.34
CA VAL A 216 6.65 -12.68 2.36
C VAL A 216 5.95 -12.97 3.69
N ILE A 217 6.54 -12.51 4.78
CA ILE A 217 5.90 -12.54 6.10
C ILE A 217 5.32 -11.15 6.34
N GLU A 218 4.01 -11.07 6.54
CA GLU A 218 3.38 -9.83 7.04
C GLU A 218 3.36 -9.84 8.57
N ARG A 219 3.78 -8.74 9.19
CA ARG A 219 3.58 -8.48 10.62
C ARG A 219 3.26 -7.02 10.84
N ASP A 220 2.23 -6.73 11.64
CA ASP A 220 1.84 -5.37 12.03
C ASP A 220 1.62 -4.42 10.81
N GLY A 221 1.19 -4.96 9.67
CA GLY A 221 0.90 -4.22 8.44
C GLY A 221 2.11 -3.89 7.56
N GLN A 222 3.23 -4.59 7.70
CA GLN A 222 4.45 -4.44 6.90
C GLN A 222 5.11 -5.81 6.61
N VAL A 223 5.99 -5.88 5.61
CA VAL A 223 6.85 -7.06 5.42
C VAL A 223 7.82 -7.18 6.60
N ASP A 224 8.07 -8.39 7.10
CA ASP A 224 8.97 -8.67 8.22
C ASP A 224 10.06 -9.67 7.82
N PRO A 225 11.31 -9.41 8.22
CA PRO A 225 11.84 -8.20 8.84
C PRO A 225 12.17 -7.13 7.79
N GLN A 226 12.24 -5.88 8.25
CA GLN A 226 12.73 -4.73 7.49
C GLN A 226 13.64 -3.86 8.35
N PRO A 227 14.52 -3.06 7.73
CA PRO A 227 15.23 -1.99 8.40
C PRO A 227 14.32 -1.05 9.16
N ARG A 228 14.86 -0.45 10.22
CA ARG A 228 14.21 0.60 10.99
C ARG A 228 14.83 1.95 10.66
N ALA A 229 13.96 2.91 10.39
CA ALA A 229 14.29 4.33 10.31
C ALA A 229 14.15 4.97 11.70
N GLU A 230 14.98 5.98 11.98
CA GLU A 230 14.97 6.75 13.22
C GLU A 230 15.07 8.25 12.91
N SER A 231 14.26 9.05 13.61
CA SER A 231 14.40 10.51 13.61
C SER A 231 14.89 10.99 14.98
N PRO A 232 15.82 11.97 15.04
CA PRO A 232 16.21 12.59 16.29
C PRO A 232 15.06 13.43 16.90
N ARG A 233 14.01 13.73 16.13
CA ARG A 233 12.90 14.58 16.52
C ARG A 233 11.53 13.89 16.40
N PRO A 234 10.49 14.39 17.10
CA PRO A 234 9.13 13.91 16.92
C PRO A 234 8.54 14.32 15.55
N ALA A 235 7.67 13.46 15.00
CA ALA A 235 6.90 13.79 13.80
C ALA A 235 5.93 14.96 14.07
N LEU A 236 6.06 16.01 13.27
CA LEU A 236 5.15 17.16 13.24
C LEU A 236 3.81 16.85 12.53
N PRO A 237 2.72 17.61 12.81
CA PRO A 237 1.44 17.47 12.10
C PRO A 237 1.53 17.99 10.66
N PRO A 238 0.60 17.65 9.76
CA PRO A 238 0.56 18.23 8.42
C PRO A 238 0.36 19.76 8.40
N MET A 239 1.04 20.44 7.48
CA MET A 239 0.93 21.89 7.28
C MET A 239 -0.04 22.18 6.13
N ARG A 240 -1.28 22.54 6.46
CA ARG A 240 -2.33 22.78 5.48
C ARG A 240 -2.00 23.96 4.56
N GLY A 241 -2.12 23.73 3.25
CA GLY A 241 -1.92 24.77 2.22
C GLY A 241 -0.46 25.09 1.93
N ALA A 242 0.50 24.36 2.52
CA ALA A 242 1.91 24.52 2.22
C ALA A 242 2.29 23.79 0.93
N LYS A 243 2.90 24.53 0.01
CA LYS A 243 3.58 23.99 -1.17
C LYS A 243 5.08 24.09 -0.99
N ILE A 244 5.81 22.98 -1.13
CA ILE A 244 7.27 22.98 -1.10
C ILE A 244 7.77 23.45 -2.47
N VAL A 245 8.58 24.51 -2.47
CA VAL A 245 9.08 25.17 -3.69
C VAL A 245 10.59 25.09 -3.85
N GLY A 246 11.31 24.55 -2.86
CA GLY A 246 12.75 24.29 -2.97
C GLY A 246 13.27 23.45 -1.81
N PHE A 247 14.33 22.69 -2.09
CA PHE A 247 15.10 21.95 -1.11
C PHE A 247 16.56 21.94 -1.54
N ASP A 248 17.41 22.60 -0.76
CA ASP A 248 18.80 22.84 -1.12
C ASP A 248 19.74 22.40 0.00
N GLN A 249 20.87 21.81 -0.35
CA GLN A 249 22.00 21.68 0.55
C GLN A 249 22.84 22.96 0.49
N THR A 250 22.78 23.79 1.53
CA THR A 250 23.42 25.12 1.55
C THR A 250 24.89 25.06 1.96
N ALA A 251 25.29 23.99 2.67
CA ALA A 251 26.67 23.65 2.99
C ALA A 251 26.76 22.14 3.31
N PRO A 252 27.96 21.53 3.42
CA PRO A 252 28.09 20.16 3.90
C PRO A 252 27.32 19.94 5.22
N GLY A 253 26.35 19.01 5.22
CA GLY A 253 25.48 18.72 6.36
C GLY A 253 24.43 19.80 6.72
N ALA A 254 24.29 20.87 5.94
CA ALA A 254 23.31 21.93 6.17
C ALA A 254 22.33 22.06 5.00
N TYR A 255 21.04 22.13 5.32
CA TYR A 255 19.95 22.05 4.37
C TYR A 255 18.91 23.14 4.61
N GLN A 256 18.22 23.54 3.55
CA GLN A 256 17.10 24.46 3.60
C GLN A 256 15.95 23.92 2.74
N LEU A 257 14.79 23.72 3.37
CA LEU A 257 13.52 23.53 2.70
C LEU A 257 12.78 24.87 2.65
N THR A 258 12.34 25.27 1.47
CA THR A 258 11.52 26.47 1.25
C THR A 258 10.10 26.06 0.90
N TYR A 259 9.12 26.60 1.62
CA TYR A 259 7.70 26.36 1.35
C TYR A 259 6.93 27.66 1.25
N GLU A 260 5.77 27.63 0.59
CA GLU A 260 4.87 28.77 0.42
C GLU A 260 3.48 28.46 0.96
N ILE A 261 2.89 29.43 1.64
CA ILE A 261 1.47 29.45 2.02
C ILE A 261 0.87 30.76 1.52
N ALA A 262 -0.11 30.67 0.62
CA ALA A 262 -0.75 31.84 0.01
C ALA A 262 0.26 32.86 -0.56
N GLY A 263 1.30 32.37 -1.25
CA GLY A 263 2.35 33.19 -1.89
C GLY A 263 3.42 33.76 -0.96
N ARG A 264 3.35 33.50 0.35
CA ARG A 264 4.38 33.93 1.32
C ARG A 264 5.29 32.76 1.70
N LYS A 265 6.59 33.02 1.73
CA LYS A 265 7.63 32.00 1.97
C LYS A 265 7.88 31.78 3.46
N GLY A 266 7.96 30.51 3.85
CA GLY A 266 8.56 30.04 5.09
C GLY A 266 9.75 29.12 4.79
N PHE A 267 10.52 28.82 5.82
CA PHE A 267 11.76 28.03 5.71
C PHE A 267 11.88 27.01 6.85
N VAL A 268 12.43 25.85 6.52
CA VAL A 268 13.02 24.93 7.51
C VAL A 268 14.48 24.78 7.18
N ARG A 269 15.34 25.31 8.03
CA ARG A 269 16.80 25.14 7.93
C ARG A 269 17.23 24.14 8.96
N TYR A 270 18.12 23.24 8.60
CA TYR A 270 18.69 22.32 9.59
C TYR A 270 20.13 21.97 9.27
N LYS A 271 20.90 21.71 10.33
CA LYS A 271 22.28 21.25 10.25
C LYS A 271 22.42 19.94 11.02
N LEU A 272 22.95 18.93 10.33
CA LEU A 272 23.30 17.64 10.90
C LEU A 272 24.74 17.67 11.41
N ALA A 273 24.94 17.11 12.59
CA ALA A 273 26.25 16.85 13.15
C ALA A 273 26.65 15.37 12.95
N GLU A 274 27.94 15.09 13.02
CA GLU A 274 28.50 13.74 12.84
C GLU A 274 28.01 12.74 13.90
N ASP A 275 27.67 13.22 15.09
CA ASP A 275 27.11 12.40 16.18
C ASP A 275 25.62 12.04 16.00
N GLY A 276 25.01 12.49 14.90
CA GLY A 276 23.60 12.28 14.58
C GLY A 276 22.65 13.26 15.30
N SER A 277 23.18 14.28 15.97
CA SER A 277 22.37 15.41 16.45
C SER A 277 21.99 16.34 15.29
N ALA A 278 20.88 17.06 15.47
CA ALA A 278 20.35 17.97 14.46
C ALA A 278 19.85 19.28 15.09
N ALA A 279 20.30 20.40 14.52
CA ALA A 279 19.84 21.74 14.88
C ALA A 279 18.89 22.25 13.80
N PHE A 280 17.67 22.64 14.19
CA PHE A 280 16.62 23.14 13.31
C PHE A 280 16.30 24.61 13.58
N GLU A 281 16.00 25.33 12.52
CA GLU A 281 15.42 26.67 12.53
C GLU A 281 14.18 26.68 11.62
N PHE A 282 13.02 26.92 12.22
CA PHE A 282 11.74 27.05 11.53
C PHE A 282 11.38 28.52 11.43
N GLN A 283 11.18 29.01 10.21
CA GLN A 283 10.68 30.35 9.94
C GLN A 283 9.30 30.23 9.29
N ASP A 284 8.28 30.79 9.92
CA ASP A 284 6.93 30.82 9.36
C ASP A 284 6.79 31.91 8.27
N PRO A 285 5.71 31.90 7.46
CA PRO A 285 5.49 32.93 6.43
C PRO A 285 5.26 34.36 6.95
N ASN A 286 5.15 34.56 8.27
CA ASN A 286 5.08 35.87 8.91
C ASN A 286 6.47 36.32 9.45
N GLY A 287 7.51 35.50 9.27
CA GLY A 287 8.86 35.77 9.73
C GLY A 287 9.14 35.35 11.18
N LYS A 288 8.20 34.68 11.86
CA LYS A 288 8.45 34.16 13.20
C LYS A 288 9.43 32.99 13.12
N VAL A 289 10.51 33.07 13.90
CA VAL A 289 11.57 32.06 13.96
C VAL A 289 11.47 31.26 15.25
N THR A 290 11.59 29.93 15.15
CA THR A 290 11.74 29.00 16.27
C THR A 290 12.98 28.13 16.03
N LYS A 291 13.78 27.88 17.08
CA LYS A 291 14.98 27.04 17.01
C LYS A 291 14.84 25.84 17.93
N GLU A 292 15.25 24.69 17.44
CA GLU A 292 15.14 23.41 18.16
C GLU A 292 16.44 22.62 17.96
N ASN A 293 16.91 21.95 19.01
CA ASN A 293 18.09 21.08 18.93
C ASN A 293 17.70 19.69 19.40
N TYR A 294 18.11 18.68 18.64
CA TYR A 294 17.76 17.29 18.87
C TYR A 294 19.01 16.44 18.95
N GLN A 295 19.03 15.49 19.87
CA GLN A 295 20.11 14.50 19.97
C GLN A 295 19.70 13.20 19.29
N LYS A 296 20.68 12.40 18.89
CA LYS A 296 20.42 11.06 18.35
C LYS A 296 19.63 10.24 19.38
N GLY A 297 18.51 9.66 18.96
CA GLY A 297 17.63 8.86 19.83
C GLY A 297 16.71 9.66 20.76
N SER A 298 16.66 11.01 20.69
CA SER A 298 15.70 11.81 21.46
C SER A 298 14.27 11.78 20.91
N GLY A 299 14.09 11.37 19.65
CA GLY A 299 12.79 11.11 19.07
C GLY A 299 12.15 9.88 19.72
N ARG A 300 10.88 9.96 20.14
CA ARG A 300 10.14 8.77 20.55
C ARG A 300 10.16 7.77 19.40
N ARG A 301 10.69 6.56 19.66
CA ARG A 301 10.65 5.39 18.77
C ARG A 301 9.27 5.32 18.09
N GLY A 302 9.24 5.31 16.76
CA GLY A 302 8.03 5.36 15.93
C GLY A 302 7.02 4.24 16.20
N ASP A 303 7.42 3.26 17.00
CA ASP A 303 6.63 2.19 17.56
C ASP A 303 7.24 1.81 18.92
N GLY A 304 6.49 1.99 20.01
CA GLY A 304 6.97 1.78 21.39
C GLY A 304 7.28 0.33 21.78
N ARG A 305 8.11 -0.40 21.03
CA ARG A 305 8.57 -1.75 21.38
C ARG A 305 10.11 -1.78 21.53
N PRO A 306 10.64 -2.42 22.60
CA PRO A 306 12.08 -2.55 22.79
C PRO A 306 12.71 -3.51 21.74
N PRO A 307 14.04 -3.45 21.54
CA PRO A 307 14.75 -4.37 20.65
C PRO A 307 14.51 -5.82 21.10
N ARG A 308 14.21 -6.71 20.16
CA ARG A 308 14.29 -8.16 20.41
C ARG A 308 15.67 -8.62 19.99
N ASP A 309 16.61 -8.71 20.94
CA ASP A 309 17.92 -9.32 20.79
C ASP A 309 17.87 -10.87 20.74
N ALA A 310 16.83 -11.44 20.13
CA ALA A 310 16.72 -12.89 20.01
C ALA A 310 17.17 -13.35 18.60
N PRO A 311 18.08 -14.33 18.49
CA PRO A 311 18.44 -14.91 17.21
C PRO A 311 17.21 -15.57 16.56
N PRO A 312 17.16 -15.65 15.21
CA PRO A 312 15.99 -16.19 14.52
C PRO A 312 15.75 -17.65 14.97
N PRO A 313 14.48 -18.06 15.18
CA PRO A 313 14.19 -19.45 15.50
C PRO A 313 14.53 -20.34 14.29
N LYS A 314 15.18 -21.47 14.58
CA LYS A 314 15.41 -22.54 13.61
C LYS A 314 14.07 -23.02 13.02
N ALA A 315 14.10 -23.37 11.73
CA ALA A 315 12.95 -23.78 10.92
C ALA A 315 12.04 -24.80 11.67
N PRO A 316 10.70 -24.67 11.60
CA PRO A 316 9.81 -25.59 12.28
C PRO A 316 9.79 -26.95 11.59
N GLN A 317 10.13 -28.00 12.35
CA GLN A 317 9.76 -29.37 12.00
C GLN A 317 8.26 -29.60 12.28
N PRO A 318 7.56 -30.41 11.47
CA PRO A 318 6.13 -30.62 11.61
C PRO A 318 5.83 -31.49 12.84
N ARG A 319 4.95 -31.01 13.73
CA ARG A 319 4.40 -31.81 14.84
C ARG A 319 2.93 -32.13 14.60
N ALA A 320 2.56 -33.38 14.86
CA ALA A 320 1.22 -33.93 14.70
C ALA A 320 0.17 -33.25 15.61
N PRO A 321 -1.12 -33.21 15.21
CA PRO A 321 -2.17 -32.53 15.95
C PRO A 321 -2.63 -33.32 17.17
N GLN A 322 -2.82 -32.63 18.30
CA GLN A 322 -3.56 -33.14 19.46
C GLN A 322 -4.93 -32.44 19.55
N PRO A 323 -5.99 -33.14 20.01
CA PRO A 323 -7.36 -32.65 19.97
C PRO A 323 -7.67 -31.67 21.12
N MET A 324 -8.35 -30.56 20.79
CA MET A 324 -8.88 -29.62 21.79
C MET A 324 -10.35 -29.92 22.10
N PRO A 325 -10.80 -29.80 23.37
CA PRO A 325 -12.18 -30.07 23.75
C PRO A 325 -13.13 -28.93 23.37
N ASN A 326 -14.36 -29.35 23.08
CA ASN A 326 -15.53 -28.57 22.69
C ASN A 326 -15.87 -27.44 23.69
N GLN A 327 -15.83 -26.19 23.25
CA GLN A 327 -16.58 -25.10 23.87
C GLN A 327 -17.48 -24.46 22.81
N GLN A 328 -18.79 -24.58 23.03
CA GLN A 328 -19.83 -23.92 22.26
C GLN A 328 -19.62 -22.40 22.31
N ALA A 329 -19.24 -21.82 21.18
CA ALA A 329 -19.19 -20.37 21.00
C ALA A 329 -20.62 -19.82 20.86
N LYS A 330 -21.00 -18.94 21.77
CA LYS A 330 -22.11 -17.99 21.56
C LYS A 330 -21.70 -17.05 20.42
N THR A 331 -22.47 -17.08 19.34
CA THR A 331 -22.33 -16.21 18.17
C THR A 331 -22.62 -14.76 18.55
N THR A 332 -21.60 -13.91 18.45
CA THR A 332 -21.78 -12.45 18.42
C THR A 332 -21.67 -12.06 16.95
N THR A 333 -22.77 -11.63 16.34
CA THR A 333 -22.84 -11.28 14.91
C THR A 333 -21.89 -10.11 14.62
N GLY A 334 -20.87 -10.32 13.79
CA GLY A 334 -19.87 -9.30 13.51
C GLY A 334 -20.43 -8.17 12.62
N THR A 335 -20.07 -6.91 12.93
CA THR A 335 -20.43 -5.75 12.10
C THR A 335 -19.40 -5.58 10.97
N ILE A 336 -19.83 -5.80 9.73
CA ILE A 336 -19.01 -5.62 8.52
C ILE A 336 -18.94 -4.11 8.21
N GLN A 337 -17.78 -3.61 7.81
CA GLN A 337 -17.64 -2.24 7.31
C GLN A 337 -17.86 -2.23 5.81
N VAL A 338 -18.82 -1.45 5.31
CA VAL A 338 -19.13 -1.35 3.88
C VAL A 338 -18.74 0.02 3.35
N ALA A 339 -18.10 0.04 2.18
CA ALA A 339 -17.65 1.26 1.51
C ALA A 339 -17.91 1.17 0.00
N SER A 340 -17.93 2.33 -0.67
CA SER A 340 -18.05 2.43 -2.13
C SER A 340 -17.23 3.61 -2.61
N ASN A 341 -16.35 3.40 -3.59
CA ASN A 341 -15.64 4.49 -4.28
C ASN A 341 -16.57 5.30 -5.20
N SER A 342 -17.79 4.81 -5.42
CA SER A 342 -18.83 5.49 -6.17
C SER A 342 -19.62 6.45 -5.27
N VAL A 343 -19.31 6.51 -3.98
CA VAL A 343 -19.91 7.42 -2.99
C VAL A 343 -18.84 8.41 -2.52
N ASP A 344 -19.11 9.71 -2.64
CA ASP A 344 -18.19 10.77 -2.24
C ASP A 344 -18.13 10.96 -0.72
N GLN A 345 -17.25 11.86 -0.27
CA GLN A 345 -17.07 12.16 1.17
C GLN A 345 -18.31 12.77 1.84
N LYS A 346 -19.27 13.30 1.07
CA LYS A 346 -20.56 13.81 1.56
C LYS A 346 -21.63 12.71 1.60
N GLY A 347 -21.27 11.48 1.27
CA GLY A 347 -22.19 10.36 1.17
C GLY A 347 -23.09 10.44 -0.06
N MET A 348 -22.66 11.12 -1.14
CA MET A 348 -23.42 11.24 -2.38
C MET A 348 -22.92 10.25 -3.43
N LEU A 349 -23.83 9.53 -4.08
CA LEU A 349 -23.50 8.67 -5.21
C LEU A 349 -23.14 9.50 -6.44
N ILE A 350 -22.08 9.11 -7.15
CA ILE A 350 -21.69 9.72 -8.43
C ILE A 350 -22.79 9.52 -9.49
N LYS A 351 -22.94 10.53 -10.36
CA LYS A 351 -24.00 10.59 -11.37
C LYS A 351 -23.92 9.41 -12.35
N GLU A 352 -22.73 8.93 -12.66
CA GLU A 352 -22.47 7.83 -13.59
C GLU A 352 -23.16 6.53 -13.16
N CYS A 353 -23.42 6.38 -11.86
CA CYS A 353 -24.11 5.21 -11.32
C CYS A 353 -25.64 5.34 -11.33
N THR A 354 -26.22 6.44 -11.79
CA THR A 354 -27.68 6.67 -11.78
C THR A 354 -28.27 6.66 -13.18
N CYS A 355 -29.60 6.72 -13.29
CA CYS A 355 -30.27 6.85 -14.59
C CYS A 355 -30.01 8.21 -15.27
N ASP A 356 -29.49 9.19 -14.55
CA ASP A 356 -29.14 10.50 -15.10
C ASP A 356 -27.73 10.50 -15.73
N GLY A 357 -26.95 9.44 -15.53
CA GLY A 357 -25.62 9.22 -16.12
C GLY A 357 -25.53 7.95 -16.96
N ALA A 358 -24.36 7.30 -16.96
CA ALA A 358 -24.08 6.12 -17.78
C ALA A 358 -24.75 4.82 -17.30
N GLY A 359 -25.38 4.83 -16.11
CA GLY A 359 -26.02 3.64 -15.55
C GLY A 359 -25.05 2.55 -15.07
N HIS A 360 -23.82 2.92 -14.71
CA HIS A 360 -22.80 1.98 -14.25
C HIS A 360 -23.13 1.41 -12.86
N SER A 361 -22.90 0.11 -12.64
CA SER A 361 -23.01 -0.45 -11.29
C SER A 361 -22.01 0.23 -10.34
N PRO A 362 -22.40 0.56 -9.10
CA PRO A 362 -21.49 1.17 -8.14
C PRO A 362 -20.46 0.15 -7.68
N SER A 363 -19.30 0.64 -7.27
CA SER A 363 -18.36 -0.20 -6.54
C SER A 363 -18.93 -0.57 -5.17
N VAL A 364 -18.62 -1.76 -4.68
CA VAL A 364 -18.98 -2.20 -3.33
C VAL A 364 -17.76 -2.84 -2.70
N ARG A 365 -17.39 -2.43 -1.50
CA ARG A 365 -16.27 -2.98 -0.74
C ARG A 365 -16.74 -3.30 0.66
N TRP A 366 -16.15 -4.32 1.24
CA TRP A 366 -16.40 -4.74 2.61
C TRP A 366 -15.08 -5.01 3.31
N ASP A 367 -15.08 -4.81 4.63
CA ASP A 367 -13.97 -5.13 5.51
C ASP A 367 -14.53 -5.68 6.83
N LYS A 368 -13.68 -6.35 7.61
CA LYS A 368 -14.04 -7.02 8.88
C LYS A 368 -15.10 -8.12 8.69
N LEU A 369 -14.91 -8.96 7.66
CA LEU A 369 -15.69 -10.19 7.52
C LEU A 369 -15.44 -11.08 8.75
N PRO A 370 -16.50 -11.59 9.40
CA PRO A 370 -16.35 -12.54 10.51
C PRO A 370 -15.56 -13.78 10.12
N GLU A 371 -14.85 -14.38 11.08
CA GLU A 371 -14.22 -15.68 10.89
C GLU A 371 -15.28 -16.74 10.50
N GLY A 372 -14.91 -17.67 9.61
CA GLY A 372 -15.82 -18.68 9.08
C GLY A 372 -16.66 -18.22 7.88
N THR A 373 -16.46 -17.00 7.37
CA THR A 373 -17.09 -16.55 6.12
C THR A 373 -16.59 -17.40 4.95
N GLU A 374 -17.51 -18.12 4.29
CA GLU A 374 -17.23 -18.91 3.09
C GLU A 374 -17.73 -18.22 1.81
N SER A 375 -18.80 -17.44 1.91
CA SER A 375 -19.32 -16.66 0.79
C SER A 375 -19.93 -15.33 1.23
N ILE A 376 -20.10 -14.41 0.30
CA ILE A 376 -20.61 -13.06 0.54
C ILE A 376 -21.83 -12.80 -0.37
N ALA A 377 -22.80 -12.08 0.17
CA ALA A 377 -23.92 -11.54 -0.59
C ALA A 377 -23.98 -10.00 -0.46
N VAL A 378 -24.36 -9.34 -1.55
CA VAL A 378 -24.52 -7.89 -1.66
C VAL A 378 -25.95 -7.60 -2.10
N SER A 379 -26.62 -6.70 -1.39
CA SER A 379 -27.95 -6.19 -1.74
C SER A 379 -27.95 -4.67 -1.79
N LEU A 380 -28.32 -4.11 -2.94
CA LEU A 380 -28.52 -2.67 -3.12
C LEU A 380 -30.02 -2.39 -3.19
N TRP A 381 -30.54 -1.58 -2.26
CA TRP A 381 -31.97 -1.40 -2.04
C TRP A 381 -32.32 0.00 -1.50
N HIS A 382 -33.61 0.36 -1.55
CA HIS A 382 -34.14 1.54 -0.86
C HIS A 382 -35.54 1.28 -0.29
N GLU A 383 -35.88 2.00 0.77
CA GLU A 383 -37.25 2.10 1.28
C GLU A 383 -38.01 3.20 0.53
N ALA A 384 -38.99 2.81 -0.27
CA ALA A 384 -40.03 3.71 -0.77
C ALA A 384 -41.23 3.71 0.20
N PRO A 385 -42.12 4.71 0.16
CA PRO A 385 -43.25 4.82 1.11
C PRO A 385 -44.16 3.59 1.18
N ASP A 386 -44.27 2.82 0.09
CA ASP A 386 -45.17 1.69 -0.09
C ASP A 386 -44.45 0.32 -0.14
N GLN A 387 -43.13 0.29 -0.37
CA GLN A 387 -42.39 -0.94 -0.62
C GLN A 387 -40.87 -0.75 -0.50
N VAL A 388 -40.15 -1.84 -0.22
CA VAL A 388 -38.68 -1.88 -0.38
C VAL A 388 -38.37 -2.29 -1.81
N LYS A 389 -37.58 -1.46 -2.51
CA LYS A 389 -37.16 -1.77 -3.88
C LYS A 389 -35.73 -2.26 -3.95
N SER A 390 -35.48 -3.24 -4.81
CA SER A 390 -34.20 -3.89 -5.04
C SER A 390 -33.64 -3.54 -6.41
N TYR A 391 -32.42 -3.01 -6.42
CA TYR A 391 -31.72 -2.56 -7.62
C TYR A 391 -30.61 -3.50 -8.06
N TRP A 392 -29.99 -4.21 -7.12
CA TRP A 392 -28.91 -5.14 -7.42
C TRP A 392 -28.76 -6.19 -6.34
N LEU A 393 -28.58 -7.43 -6.77
CA LEU A 393 -28.34 -8.57 -5.90
C LEU A 393 -27.20 -9.38 -6.48
N VAL A 394 -26.21 -9.67 -5.65
CA VAL A 394 -25.10 -10.55 -6.00
C VAL A 394 -24.87 -11.48 -4.81
N TYR A 395 -24.77 -12.78 -5.04
CA TYR A 395 -24.54 -13.76 -3.98
C TYR A 395 -23.52 -14.81 -4.43
N ASN A 396 -23.03 -15.64 -3.51
CA ASN A 396 -21.92 -16.56 -3.77
C ASN A 396 -20.64 -15.86 -4.24
N ILE A 397 -20.45 -14.60 -3.84
CA ILE A 397 -19.16 -13.95 -4.01
C ILE A 397 -18.17 -14.69 -3.09
N PRO A 398 -16.99 -15.12 -3.58
CA PRO A 398 -16.01 -15.79 -2.74
C PRO A 398 -15.62 -14.93 -1.52
N ALA A 399 -15.47 -15.53 -0.34
CA ALA A 399 -15.03 -14.81 0.86
C ALA A 399 -13.67 -14.09 0.69
N THR A 400 -12.86 -14.53 -0.28
CA THR A 400 -11.57 -13.94 -0.65
C THR A 400 -11.68 -12.74 -1.60
N SER A 401 -12.88 -12.39 -2.07
CA SER A 401 -13.09 -11.27 -3.00
C SER A 401 -12.84 -9.92 -2.31
N ASP A 402 -12.17 -9.01 -3.01
CA ASP A 402 -11.77 -7.67 -2.51
C ASP A 402 -12.85 -6.59 -2.73
N GLY A 403 -14.06 -7.01 -3.11
CA GLY A 403 -15.18 -6.13 -3.46
C GLY A 403 -15.66 -6.33 -4.90
N ILE A 404 -16.57 -5.46 -5.32
CA ILE A 404 -17.02 -5.36 -6.71
C ILE A 404 -16.58 -4.00 -7.23
N GLN A 405 -15.81 -3.99 -8.33
CA GLN A 405 -15.39 -2.72 -8.96
C GLN A 405 -16.56 -2.08 -9.72
N GLN A 406 -16.51 -0.75 -9.87
CA GLN A 406 -17.55 -0.01 -10.60
C GLN A 406 -17.67 -0.53 -12.03
N ASN A 407 -18.90 -0.80 -12.47
CA ASN A 407 -19.23 -1.28 -13.82
C ASN A 407 -18.57 -2.62 -14.23
N HIS A 408 -18.01 -3.39 -13.29
CA HIS A 408 -17.42 -4.69 -13.59
C HIS A 408 -18.40 -5.83 -13.31
N LYS A 409 -18.22 -6.93 -14.03
CA LYS A 409 -18.95 -8.17 -13.76
C LYS A 409 -18.50 -8.71 -12.38
N PRO A 410 -19.42 -8.93 -11.43
CA PRO A 410 -19.06 -9.49 -10.14
C PRO A 410 -18.65 -10.97 -10.28
N GLU A 411 -17.76 -11.42 -9.39
CA GLU A 411 -17.34 -12.83 -9.30
C GLU A 411 -18.44 -13.78 -8.79
N GLY A 412 -19.50 -13.22 -8.18
CA GLY A 412 -20.66 -13.96 -7.71
C GLY A 412 -21.76 -14.15 -8.77
N THR A 413 -22.85 -14.75 -8.32
CA THR A 413 -24.08 -14.92 -9.10
C THR A 413 -24.98 -13.70 -8.96
N VAL A 414 -25.37 -13.09 -10.07
CA VAL A 414 -26.28 -11.93 -10.09
C VAL A 414 -27.73 -12.41 -9.99
N GLY A 415 -28.46 -11.97 -8.97
CA GLY A 415 -29.90 -12.23 -8.78
C GLY A 415 -30.80 -11.23 -9.52
N LEU A 416 -32.11 -11.36 -9.34
CA LEU A 416 -33.12 -10.52 -10.00
C LEU A 416 -33.32 -9.19 -9.25
N ASN A 417 -33.18 -8.07 -9.96
CA ASN A 417 -33.74 -6.79 -9.51
C ASN A 417 -35.28 -6.78 -9.64
N ASP A 418 -35.95 -5.71 -9.18
CA ASP A 418 -37.42 -5.65 -9.21
C ASP A 418 -38.01 -5.61 -10.63
N LYS A 419 -37.21 -5.22 -11.63
CA LYS A 419 -37.57 -5.32 -13.05
C LYS A 419 -37.36 -6.73 -13.63
N LYS A 420 -37.07 -7.72 -12.77
CA LYS A 420 -36.86 -9.14 -13.11
C LYS A 420 -35.71 -9.37 -14.08
N ARG A 421 -34.63 -8.59 -13.94
CA ARG A 421 -33.39 -8.76 -14.72
C ARG A 421 -32.20 -9.08 -13.83
N ASN A 422 -31.27 -9.90 -14.32
CA ASN A 422 -30.03 -10.29 -13.65
C ASN A 422 -28.92 -9.25 -13.88
N GLU A 423 -29.19 -8.01 -13.50
CA GLU A 423 -28.27 -6.88 -13.71
C GLU A 423 -28.49 -5.81 -12.64
N TYR A 424 -27.58 -4.84 -12.60
CA TYR A 424 -27.78 -3.60 -11.87
C TYR A 424 -28.88 -2.76 -12.54
N ASP A 425 -29.88 -2.31 -11.79
CA ASP A 425 -30.88 -1.34 -12.25
C ASP A 425 -30.51 0.07 -11.74
N PRO A 426 -30.10 1.00 -12.62
CA PRO A 426 -29.69 2.33 -12.19
C PRO A 426 -30.80 3.09 -11.46
N MET A 427 -30.44 3.66 -10.31
CA MET A 427 -31.38 4.39 -9.46
C MET A 427 -31.99 5.58 -10.23
N CYS A 428 -33.32 5.63 -10.25
CA CYS A 428 -34.10 6.64 -10.97
C CYS A 428 -35.30 7.13 -10.17
N SER A 429 -35.10 7.47 -8.90
CA SER A 429 -36.18 7.92 -8.02
C SER A 429 -36.84 9.20 -8.56
N LYS A 430 -38.17 9.25 -8.48
CA LYS A 430 -38.99 10.39 -8.93
C LYS A 430 -39.30 11.34 -7.77
N GLY A 431 -39.56 12.60 -8.08
CA GLY A 431 -39.96 13.63 -7.11
C GLY A 431 -38.78 14.45 -6.54
N PRO A 432 -39.06 15.61 -5.92
CA PRO A 432 -38.02 16.49 -5.39
C PRO A 432 -37.34 15.91 -4.14
N GLY A 433 -36.14 16.43 -3.87
CA GLY A 433 -35.36 16.18 -2.66
C GLY A 433 -34.47 14.94 -2.71
N THR A 434 -33.44 14.97 -1.88
CA THR A 434 -32.47 13.89 -1.69
C THR A 434 -33.15 12.59 -1.23
N LYS A 435 -32.75 11.46 -1.80
CA LYS A 435 -33.18 10.11 -1.37
C LYS A 435 -32.00 9.33 -0.81
N THR A 436 -32.26 8.51 0.21
CA THR A 436 -31.26 7.61 0.81
C THR A 436 -31.45 6.19 0.25
N TYR A 437 -30.33 5.53 0.00
CA TYR A 437 -30.22 4.18 -0.53
C TYR A 437 -29.21 3.41 0.32
N HIS A 438 -29.26 2.09 0.23
CA HIS A 438 -28.49 1.19 1.07
C HIS A 438 -27.76 0.16 0.21
N ILE A 439 -26.47 -0.06 0.52
CA ILE A 439 -25.74 -1.27 0.12
C ILE A 439 -25.51 -2.09 1.38
N THR A 440 -26.11 -3.27 1.47
CA THR A 440 -25.88 -4.22 2.55
C THR A 440 -25.03 -5.37 2.08
N VAL A 441 -23.98 -5.69 2.83
CA VAL A 441 -23.11 -6.83 2.63
C VAL A 441 -23.36 -7.84 3.74
N TYR A 442 -23.51 -9.11 3.38
CA TYR A 442 -23.72 -10.24 4.28
C TYR A 442 -22.56 -11.21 4.15
N ALA A 443 -21.96 -11.57 5.28
CA ALA A 443 -20.99 -12.65 5.38
C ALA A 443 -21.73 -13.96 5.68
N LEU A 444 -21.54 -14.97 4.85
CA LEU A 444 -22.25 -16.24 4.93
C LEU A 444 -21.30 -17.38 5.28
N SER A 445 -21.73 -18.27 6.17
CA SER A 445 -20.98 -19.46 6.59
C SER A 445 -20.94 -20.58 5.56
N LYS A 446 -21.59 -20.41 4.41
CA LYS A 446 -21.66 -21.39 3.32
C LYS A 446 -22.00 -20.70 2.00
N LYS A 447 -21.77 -21.40 0.88
CA LYS A 447 -22.33 -21.04 -0.43
C LYS A 447 -23.83 -21.40 -0.50
N LEU A 448 -24.58 -20.64 -1.28
CA LEU A 448 -26.00 -20.86 -1.53
C LEU A 448 -26.21 -21.70 -2.79
N GLU A 449 -26.96 -22.78 -2.66
CA GLU A 449 -27.39 -23.61 -3.79
C GLU A 449 -28.72 -23.09 -4.34
N LEU A 450 -28.67 -21.96 -5.07
CA LEU A 450 -29.86 -21.29 -5.63
C LEU A 450 -29.65 -20.93 -7.12
N PRO A 451 -30.68 -21.09 -7.98
CA PRO A 451 -30.58 -20.71 -9.38
C PRO A 451 -30.78 -19.19 -9.58
N ALA A 452 -29.87 -18.54 -10.32
CA ALA A 452 -29.90 -17.09 -10.61
C ALA A 452 -31.25 -16.55 -11.10
N LYS A 453 -32.00 -17.35 -11.86
CA LYS A 453 -33.28 -16.96 -12.48
C LYS A 453 -34.45 -16.87 -11.50
N GLU A 454 -34.28 -17.27 -10.24
CA GLU A 454 -35.36 -17.30 -9.25
C GLU A 454 -35.06 -16.49 -7.98
N VAL A 455 -33.86 -15.91 -7.85
CA VAL A 455 -33.42 -15.24 -6.63
C VAL A 455 -33.70 -13.75 -6.70
N ASP A 456 -34.85 -13.33 -6.17
CA ASP A 456 -35.09 -11.93 -5.82
C ASP A 456 -34.65 -11.62 -4.37
N ARG A 457 -34.77 -10.35 -3.95
CA ARG A 457 -34.26 -9.90 -2.64
C ARG A 457 -34.92 -10.66 -1.50
N LYS A 458 -36.23 -10.92 -1.57
CA LYS A 458 -36.96 -11.64 -0.54
C LYS A 458 -36.42 -13.06 -0.40
N ARG A 459 -36.26 -13.77 -1.52
CA ARG A 459 -35.74 -15.15 -1.51
C ARG A 459 -34.29 -15.23 -1.05
N LEU A 460 -33.46 -14.25 -1.42
CA LEU A 460 -32.09 -14.15 -0.93
C LEU A 460 -32.05 -13.97 0.59
N LEU A 461 -32.80 -13.01 1.13
CA LEU A 461 -32.83 -12.73 2.57
C LEU A 461 -33.33 -13.92 3.40
N GLU A 462 -34.33 -14.66 2.89
CA GLU A 462 -34.80 -15.88 3.53
C GLU A 462 -33.71 -16.96 3.53
N ALA A 463 -33.02 -17.14 2.40
CA ALA A 463 -31.99 -18.18 2.26
C ALA A 463 -30.74 -17.94 3.11
N ILE A 464 -30.40 -16.67 3.40
CA ILE A 464 -29.19 -16.32 4.17
C ILE A 464 -29.44 -16.24 5.68
N LYS A 465 -30.71 -16.25 6.12
CA LYS A 465 -31.10 -15.99 7.51
C LYS A 465 -30.35 -16.85 8.53
N GLU A 466 -30.23 -18.14 8.25
CA GLU A 466 -29.61 -19.11 9.17
C GLU A 466 -28.11 -19.30 8.95
N CYS A 467 -27.53 -18.71 7.89
CA CYS A 467 -26.08 -18.81 7.61
C CYS A 467 -25.35 -17.47 7.63
N THR A 468 -26.01 -16.37 8.00
CA THR A 468 -25.36 -15.06 8.12
C THR A 468 -24.53 -15.00 9.40
N LEU A 469 -23.21 -14.81 9.24
CA LEU A 469 -22.25 -14.63 10.34
C LEU A 469 -22.10 -13.16 10.74
N GLY A 470 -22.35 -12.26 9.80
CA GLY A 470 -22.19 -10.82 9.98
C GLY A 470 -22.84 -10.06 8.84
N GLN A 471 -23.17 -8.80 9.10
CA GLN A 471 -23.65 -7.90 8.06
C GLN A 471 -23.17 -6.47 8.30
N GLY A 472 -23.18 -5.67 7.25
CA GLY A 472 -22.85 -4.25 7.29
C GLY A 472 -23.62 -3.51 6.21
N THR A 473 -23.97 -2.25 6.47
CA THR A 473 -24.70 -1.41 5.51
C THR A 473 -23.97 -0.09 5.31
N LEU A 474 -23.79 0.30 4.05
CA LEU A 474 -23.43 1.65 3.65
C LEU A 474 -24.69 2.40 3.22
N ASP A 475 -24.99 3.48 3.92
CA ASP A 475 -26.00 4.45 3.52
C ASP A 475 -25.39 5.51 2.63
N TYR A 476 -26.03 5.81 1.51
CA TYR A 476 -25.64 6.89 0.62
C TYR A 476 -26.86 7.57 0.01
N ARG A 477 -26.63 8.73 -0.59
CA ARG A 477 -27.67 9.64 -1.03
C ARG A 477 -27.53 9.98 -2.50
N TYR A 478 -28.67 10.26 -3.14
CA TYR A 478 -28.69 10.87 -4.46
C TYR A 478 -29.85 11.84 -4.58
N GLU A 479 -29.60 12.98 -5.20
CA GLU A 479 -30.60 13.99 -5.51
C GLU A 479 -30.56 14.30 -7.00
N ARG A 480 -31.72 14.22 -7.64
CA ARG A 480 -31.86 14.57 -9.06
C ARG A 480 -32.01 16.07 -9.17
N SER A 481 -31.06 16.73 -9.81
CA SER A 481 -31.23 18.10 -10.29
C SER A 481 -32.27 18.09 -11.39
N LYS A 482 -33.38 18.82 -11.21
CA LYS A 482 -34.40 18.98 -12.25
C LYS A 482 -33.84 19.65 -13.49
#